data_AF-A0A023D983-F1
#
_entry.id   AF-A0A023D983-F1
#
_cell.length_a   1.000
_cell.length_b   1.000
_cell.length_c   1.000
_cell.angle_alpha   90.00
_cell.angle_beta   90.00
_cell.angle_gamma   90.00
#
_symmetry.space_group_name_H-M   'P 1'
#
loop_
_entity.id
_entity.type
_entity.pdbx_description
1 polymer ?
#
loop_
_entity_poly.entity_id
_entity_poly.type
_entity_poly.pdbx_seq_one_letter_code
_entity_poly.pdbx_strand_id
1 'polypeptide(L)'
;MNVTPDQIRAARALLHLPQDELARRAHVSVVTIRRLESEVGARQVTPIVLDGVCRALEQAGAEFIPHGVRRKNAPRAQAERLFADLRAISLRSAERLKDHDILTNHDLYDENGLPA
;
A
#
# COMPACT_ATOMS: atom_id res chain seq x y z
N MET A 1 -15.67 17.26 1.78
CA MET A 1 -14.23 17.40 2.08
C MET A 1 -13.61 18.15 0.91
N ASN A 2 -12.82 19.20 1.14
CA ASN A 2 -12.23 19.97 0.04
C ASN A 2 -10.93 19.28 -0.41
N VAL A 3 -10.99 18.55 -1.52
CA VAL A 3 -9.82 17.85 -2.09
C VAL A 3 -9.14 18.78 -3.10
N THR A 4 -7.83 18.92 -2.96
CA THR A 4 -7.02 19.78 -3.84
C THR A 4 -6.45 19.03 -5.05
N PRO A 5 -6.11 19.72 -6.14
CA PRO A 5 -5.39 19.13 -7.27
C PRO A 5 -4.10 18.41 -6.86
N ASP A 6 -3.38 18.97 -5.89
CA ASP A 6 -2.17 18.38 -5.30
C ASP A 6 -2.45 17.03 -4.64
N GLN A 7 -3.54 16.91 -3.87
CA GLN A 7 -3.94 15.64 -3.26
C GLN A 7 -4.34 14.60 -4.31
N ILE A 8 -4.98 15.01 -5.42
CA ILE A 8 -5.31 14.09 -6.53
C ILE A 8 -4.03 13.56 -7.18
N ARG A 9 -3.07 14.45 -7.48
CA ARG A 9 -1.76 14.06 -8.04
C ARG A 9 -0.99 13.14 -7.08
N ALA A 10 -1.00 13.47 -5.79
CA ALA A 10 -0.35 12.68 -4.75
C ALA A 10 -0.96 11.28 -4.63
N ALA A 11 -2.29 11.17 -4.59
CA ALA A 11 -2.99 9.88 -4.56
C ALA A 11 -2.65 9.02 -5.77
N ARG A 12 -2.68 9.61 -6.95
CA ARG A 12 -2.37 8.91 -8.20
C ARG A 12 -0.92 8.41 -8.20
N ALA A 13 0.03 9.25 -7.82
CA ALA A 13 1.45 8.89 -7.73
C ALA A 13 1.70 7.77 -6.69
N LEU A 14 1.07 7.88 -5.52
CA LEU A 14 1.16 6.90 -4.43
C LEU A 14 0.65 5.51 -4.84
N LEU A 15 -0.33 5.46 -5.75
CA LEU A 15 -0.92 4.23 -6.25
C LEU A 15 -0.27 3.73 -7.56
N HIS A 16 0.74 4.43 -8.08
CA HIS A 16 1.31 4.19 -9.41
C HIS A 16 0.25 4.10 -10.51
N LEU A 17 -0.81 4.91 -10.38
CA LEU A 17 -1.97 4.84 -11.26
C LEU A 17 -1.77 5.78 -12.47
N PRO A 18 -1.80 5.31 -13.72
CA PRO A 18 -1.78 6.19 -14.89
C PRO A 18 -3.03 7.09 -14.99
N GLN A 19 -2.93 8.26 -15.62
CA GLN A 19 -4.08 9.18 -15.77
C GLN A 19 -5.22 8.56 -16.59
N ASP A 20 -4.90 7.82 -17.65
CA ASP A 20 -5.88 7.13 -18.49
C ASP A 20 -6.59 6.00 -17.74
N GLU A 21 -5.86 5.29 -16.87
CA GLU A 21 -6.44 4.27 -16.01
C GLU A 21 -7.35 4.88 -14.94
N LEU A 22 -6.95 5.98 -14.30
CA LEU A 22 -7.82 6.70 -13.38
C LEU A 22 -9.08 7.21 -14.09
N ALA A 23 -8.93 7.72 -15.31
CA ALA A 23 -10.05 8.17 -16.14
C ALA A 23 -11.04 7.02 -16.43
N ARG A 24 -10.53 5.84 -16.80
CA ARG A 24 -11.35 4.62 -16.98
C ARG A 24 -12.10 4.24 -15.71
N ARG A 25 -11.42 4.18 -14.56
CA ARG A 25 -12.01 3.80 -13.27
C ARG A 25 -13.06 4.79 -12.78
N ALA A 26 -12.87 6.08 -13.06
CA ALA A 26 -13.80 7.14 -12.68
C ALA A 26 -14.88 7.42 -13.73
N HIS A 27 -14.88 6.70 -14.86
CA HIS A 27 -15.82 6.90 -15.99
C HIS A 27 -15.83 8.33 -16.54
N VAL A 28 -14.64 8.92 -16.70
CA VAL A 28 -14.46 10.28 -17.26
C VAL A 28 -13.40 10.30 -18.35
N SER A 29 -13.27 11.42 -19.05
CA SER A 29 -12.18 11.59 -20.03
C SER A 29 -10.84 11.82 -19.34
N VAL A 30 -9.73 11.46 -20.01
CA VAL A 30 -8.38 11.79 -19.52
C VAL A 30 -8.15 13.31 -19.42
N VAL A 31 -8.83 14.10 -20.24
CA VAL A 31 -8.81 15.57 -20.19
C VAL A 31 -9.44 16.08 -18.89
N THR A 32 -10.50 15.43 -18.42
CA THR A 32 -11.14 15.73 -17.13
C THR A 32 -10.17 15.48 -15.98
N ILE A 33 -9.41 14.37 -16.00
CA ILE A 33 -8.37 14.10 -15.00
C ILE A 33 -7.29 15.18 -15.02
N ARG A 34 -6.79 15.55 -16.21
CA ARG A 34 -5.80 16.62 -16.36
C ARG A 34 -6.30 17.97 -15.84
N ARG A 35 -7.59 18.28 -16.00
CA ARG A 35 -8.21 19.49 -15.43
C ARG A 35 -8.25 19.42 -13.91
N LEU A 36 -8.68 18.29 -13.34
CA LEU A 36 -8.71 18.09 -11.89
C LEU A 36 -7.32 18.14 -11.22
N GLU A 37 -6.27 17.74 -11.95
CA GLU A 37 -4.88 17.82 -11.48
C GLU A 37 -4.25 19.22 -11.67
N SER A 38 -4.99 20.18 -12.23
CA SER A 38 -4.56 21.57 -12.44
C SER A 38 -5.32 22.53 -11.52
N GLU A 39 -4.61 23.44 -10.86
CA GLU A 39 -5.19 24.48 -9.98
C GLU A 39 -6.29 25.31 -10.66
N VAL A 40 -6.08 25.68 -11.92
CA VAL A 40 -7.04 26.47 -12.69
C VAL A 40 -8.16 25.57 -13.23
N GLY A 41 -7.80 24.39 -13.71
CA GLY A 41 -8.74 23.44 -14.33
C GLY A 41 -9.75 22.85 -13.34
N ALA A 42 -9.35 22.61 -12.09
CA ALA A 42 -10.18 21.94 -11.10
C ALA A 42 -11.43 22.76 -10.74
N ARG A 43 -11.34 24.09 -10.74
CA ARG A 43 -12.47 24.99 -10.48
C ARG A 43 -13.58 24.91 -11.55
N GLN A 44 -13.27 24.39 -12.72
CA GLN A 44 -14.20 24.25 -13.85
C GLN A 44 -14.89 22.88 -13.89
N VAL A 45 -14.50 21.96 -13.00
CA VAL A 45 -15.06 20.61 -12.96
C VAL A 45 -16.19 20.55 -11.93
N THR A 46 -17.26 19.85 -12.26
CA THR A 46 -18.42 19.74 -11.37
C THR A 46 -18.08 18.93 -10.12
N PRO A 47 -18.67 19.25 -8.95
CA PRO A 47 -18.42 18.51 -7.71
C PRO A 47 -18.70 17.00 -7.84
N ILE A 48 -19.75 16.62 -8.58
CA ILE A 48 -20.10 15.22 -8.86
C ILE A 48 -18.95 14.45 -9.53
N VAL A 49 -18.27 15.09 -10.48
CA VAL A 49 -17.14 14.48 -11.20
C VAL A 49 -15.92 14.37 -10.28
N LEU A 50 -15.64 15.41 -9.49
CA LEU A 50 -14.58 15.37 -8.48
C LEU A 50 -14.81 14.21 -7.49
N ASP A 51 -16.04 14.05 -6.98
CA ASP A 51 -16.40 12.98 -6.05
C ASP A 51 -16.26 11.59 -6.69
N GLY A 52 -16.56 11.45 -7.98
CA GLY A 52 -16.37 10.19 -8.72
C GLY A 52 -14.89 9.82 -8.82
N VAL A 53 -14.03 10.79 -9.12
CA VAL A 53 -12.57 10.60 -9.18
C VAL A 53 -11.98 10.29 -7.81
N CYS A 54 -12.41 11.00 -6.76
CA CYS A 54 -11.98 10.71 -5.39
C CYS A 54 -12.36 9.29 -4.97
N ARG A 55 -13.60 8.85 -5.25
CA ARG A 55 -14.03 7.47 -4.98
C ARG A 55 -13.20 6.44 -5.73
N ALA A 56 -12.87 6.67 -6.99
CA ALA A 56 -12.02 5.76 -7.77
C ALA A 56 -10.62 5.62 -7.14
N LEU A 57 -10.04 6.72 -6.65
CA LEU A 57 -8.75 6.71 -5.94
C LEU A 57 -8.85 5.97 -4.59
N GLU A 58 -9.93 6.19 -3.85
CA GLU A 58 -10.17 5.52 -2.56
C GLU A 58 -10.38 4.01 -2.70
N GLN A 59 -11.07 3.59 -3.76
CA GLN A 59 -11.25 2.18 -4.13
C GLN A 59 -9.93 1.54 -4.56
N ALA A 60 -9.05 2.31 -5.21
CA ALA A 60 -7.70 1.88 -5.55
C ALA A 60 -6.76 1.84 -4.33
N GLY A 61 -7.22 2.29 -3.15
CA GLY A 61 -6.49 2.16 -1.89
C GLY A 61 -5.90 3.46 -1.37
N ALA A 62 -6.26 4.63 -1.90
CA ALA A 62 -5.94 5.91 -1.27
C ALA A 62 -6.90 6.20 -0.09
N GLU A 63 -6.44 7.06 0.80
CA GLU A 63 -7.25 7.70 1.84
C GLU A 63 -6.87 9.17 1.88
N PHE A 64 -7.85 10.05 1.65
CA PHE A 64 -7.66 11.49 1.77
C PHE A 64 -7.67 11.89 3.24
N ILE A 65 -6.66 12.65 3.65
CA ILE A 65 -6.49 13.15 5.02
C ILE A 65 -6.31 14.67 4.98
N PRO A 66 -6.47 15.40 6.11
CA PRO A 66 -6.19 16.82 6.14
C PRO A 66 -4.79 17.11 5.57
N HIS A 67 -4.73 17.99 4.56
CA HIS A 67 -3.49 18.42 3.90
C HIS A 67 -2.66 17.32 3.23
N GLY A 68 -3.23 16.15 2.95
CA GLY A 68 -2.45 15.07 2.35
C GLY A 68 -3.26 13.86 1.91
N VAL A 69 -2.53 12.76 1.68
CA VAL A 69 -3.07 11.47 1.27
C VAL A 69 -2.18 10.37 1.82
N ARG A 70 -2.77 9.23 2.18
CA ARG A 70 -2.04 8.01 2.58
C ARG A 70 -2.61 6.78 1.87
N ARG A 71 -1.88 5.67 1.89
CA ARG A 71 -2.46 4.37 1.48
C ARG A 71 -3.35 3.87 2.61
N LYS A 72 -4.52 3.34 2.28
CA LYS A 72 -5.31 2.54 3.21
C LYS A 72 -4.45 1.36 3.65
N ASN A 73 -4.33 1.18 4.96
CA ASN A 73 -3.78 -0.05 5.52
C ASN A 73 -4.67 -1.23 5.13
N ALA A 74 -4.07 -2.40 4.94
CA ALA A 74 -4.82 -3.64 4.80
C ALA A 74 -5.85 -3.77 5.95
N PRO A 75 -7.06 -4.27 5.69
CA PRO A 75 -8.06 -4.47 6.74
C PRO A 75 -7.45 -5.26 7.90
N ARG A 76 -7.77 -4.89 9.14
CA ARG A 76 -7.23 -5.54 10.34
C ARG A 76 -7.40 -7.06 10.32
N ALA A 77 -8.54 -7.55 9.82
CA ALA A 77 -8.79 -8.98 9.63
C ALA A 77 -7.79 -9.66 8.67
N GLN A 78 -7.31 -8.96 7.64
CA GLN A 78 -6.29 -9.45 6.73
C GLN A 78 -4.91 -9.49 7.41
N ALA A 79 -4.61 -8.51 8.25
CA ALA A 79 -3.38 -8.48 9.04
C ALA A 79 -3.35 -9.62 10.09
N GLU A 80 -4.47 -9.87 10.77
CA GLU A 80 -4.61 -10.98 11.73
C GLU A 80 -4.44 -12.34 11.05
N ARG A 81 -5.01 -12.51 9.86
CA ARG A 81 -4.86 -13.73 9.07
C ARG A 81 -3.41 -13.94 8.60
N LEU A 82 -2.77 -12.90 8.08
CA LEU A 82 -1.36 -12.95 7.70
C LEU A 82 -0.46 -13.30 8.90
N PHE A 83 -0.73 -12.70 10.06
CA PHE A 83 -0.01 -13.02 11.29
C PHE A 83 -0.19 -14.49 11.70
N ALA A 84 -1.43 -15.00 11.64
CA ALA A 84 -1.71 -16.40 11.92
C ALA A 84 -0.95 -17.34 10.97
N ASP A 85 -0.92 -17.02 9.67
CA ASP A 85 -0.21 -17.80 8.65
C ASP A 85 1.30 -17.81 8.91
N LEU A 86 1.90 -16.64 9.15
CA LEU A 86 3.33 -16.51 9.48
C LEU A 86 3.70 -17.26 10.75
N ARG A 87 2.87 -17.14 11.80
CA ARG A 87 3.07 -17.87 13.05
C ARG A 87 2.99 -19.38 12.83
N ALA A 88 2.03 -19.85 12.04
CA ALA A 88 1.90 -21.27 11.72
C ALA A 88 3.12 -21.79 10.95
N ILE A 89 3.67 -21.01 10.01
CA ILE A 89 4.92 -21.34 9.33
C ILE A 89 6.06 -21.45 10.34
N SER A 90 6.23 -20.44 11.20
CA SER A 90 7.29 -20.41 12.21
C SER A 90 7.23 -21.60 13.17
N LEU A 91 6.03 -21.97 13.65
CA LEU A 91 5.86 -23.09 14.57
C LEU A 91 6.17 -24.43 13.91
N ARG A 92 5.69 -24.65 12.67
CA ARG A 92 6.04 -25.87 11.90
C ARG A 92 7.54 -25.98 11.65
N SER A 93 8.20 -24.87 11.35
CA SER A 93 9.65 -24.84 11.19
C SER A 93 10.37 -25.17 12.50
N ALA A 94 9.92 -24.60 13.62
CA ALA A 94 10.48 -24.88 14.94
C ALA A 94 10.31 -26.35 15.33
N GLU A 95 9.16 -26.97 15.06
CA GLU A 95 8.94 -28.40 15.31
C GLU A 95 9.90 -29.29 14.51
N ARG A 96 10.09 -29.01 13.21
CA ARG A 96 11.06 -29.75 12.38
C ARG A 96 12.50 -29.62 12.88
N LEU A 97 12.83 -28.47 13.47
CA LEU A 97 14.17 -28.19 13.98
C LEU A 97 14.43 -28.78 15.37
N LYS A 98 13.39 -29.24 16.10
CA LYS A 98 13.57 -29.90 17.41
C LYS A 98 14.26 -31.26 17.31
N ASP A 99 14.03 -31.96 16.19
CA ASP A 99 14.56 -33.31 15.97
C ASP A 99 15.93 -33.30 15.25
N HIS A 100 16.44 -32.11 14.92
CA HIS A 100 17.76 -31.93 14.34
C HIS A 100 18.67 -31.26 15.37
N ASP A 101 19.84 -31.86 15.63
CA ASP A 101 20.91 -31.17 16.34
C ASP A 101 21.40 -30.04 15.45
N ILE A 102 21.05 -28.81 15.83
CA ILE A 102 21.51 -27.61 15.16
C ILE A 102 22.97 -27.45 15.57
N LEU A 103 23.86 -27.17 14.60
CA LEU A 103 25.28 -26.86 14.86
C LEU A 103 25.40 -25.98 16.12
N THR A 104 25.96 -26.57 17.17
CA THR A 104 26.29 -25.86 18.40
C THR A 104 27.53 -25.02 18.18
N ASN A 105 27.79 -24.07 19.08
CA ASN A 105 29.02 -23.28 18.99
C ASN A 105 30.28 -24.16 19.01
N HIS A 106 30.23 -25.33 19.65
CA HIS A 106 31.34 -26.30 19.65
C HIS A 106 31.52 -27.03 18.31
N ASP A 107 30.49 -27.07 17.46
CA ASP A 107 30.59 -27.63 16.10
C ASP A 107 31.16 -26.62 15.09
N LEU A 108 31.24 -25.35 15.48
CA LEU A 108 31.66 -24.24 14.62
C LEU A 108 32.97 -23.60 15.06
N TYR A 109 33.29 -23.67 16.36
CA TYR A 109 34.44 -22.99 16.95
C TYR A 109 35.14 -23.90 17.97
N ASP A 110 36.46 -23.82 17.99
CA ASP A 110 37.30 -24.44 19.02
C ASP A 110 37.18 -23.71 20.37
N GLU A 111 37.86 -24.23 21.39
CA GLU A 111 37.89 -23.67 22.75
C GLU A 111 38.49 -22.25 22.82
N ASN A 112 39.20 -21.82 21.77
CA ASN A 112 39.75 -20.48 21.62
C ASN A 112 38.85 -19.55 20.79
N GLY A 113 37.70 -20.05 20.32
CA GLY A 113 36.74 -19.29 19.50
C GLY A 113 37.16 -19.14 18.04
N LEU A 114 38.13 -19.92 17.56
CA LEU A 114 38.54 -19.96 16.16
C LEU A 114 37.72 -21.01 15.39
N PRO A 115 37.41 -20.78 14.10
CA PRO A 115 36.68 -21.78 13.31
C PRO A 115 37.42 -23.12 13.30
N ALA A 116 36.71 -24.19 13.63
CA ALA A 116 37.22 -25.56 13.60
C ALA A 116 37.44 -26.08 12.16
#